data_AF-A0A914SR51-F1
#
_entry.id   AF-A0A914SR51-F1
#
_cell.length_a   1.000
_cell.length_b   1.000
_cell.length_c   1.000
_cell.angle_alpha   90.00
_cell.angle_beta   90.00
_cell.angle_gamma   90.00
#
_symmetry.space_group_name_H-M   'P 1'
#
loop_
_entity.id
_entity.type
_entity.pdbx_description
1 polymer ?
#
loop_
_entity_poly.entity_id
_entity_poly.type
_entity_poly.pdbx_seq_one_letter_code
_entity_poly.pdbx_strand_id
1 'polypeptide(L)'
;MLRYCYYFLSFLTFVCVYFIFIQESIDNEKTSTILPFQRQKIDSSCILANVIKRKENNNPDRITLVLHASSDRIDEEIVEQIENWNAPVSLAIAFYEKNTIETIGCVSSLLRDLKNQSLKVDEFLSVHFLIENANIDCNRLALKAAEPCFQSNLPKNENLTAFEISTKLIKYPINKARNLGLQYSSTKFILVADLGHYFSQNFEKKMRTLANSVLEKSPKTALVYRIFETETNATQPKTKTNLKNLMESNEAFEFHHTFNDHSIQNLSEWFETPESSDSTSIQFFKDYNSAKWEPQFVSLKNIPLFDTGFRYPRRDNTVLRWEMCRAGYKFAIINDVFAFHKGLKSYTEMNFLNRVRRRLIKTTEEAFGRFSERMDLQYPKTRNKCPLITAKSNI
;
A
#
# COMPACT_ATOMS: atom_id res chain seq x y z
N MET A 1 18.00 70.70 33.39
CA MET A 1 17.05 70.20 32.38
C MET A 1 17.64 69.12 31.46
N LEU A 2 18.82 69.31 30.85
CA LEU A 2 19.43 68.34 29.92
C LEU A 2 19.70 66.93 30.48
N ARG A 3 20.13 66.80 31.75
CA ARG A 3 20.38 65.47 32.37
C ARG A 3 19.10 64.62 32.50
N TYR A 4 17.96 65.23 32.80
CA TYR A 4 16.69 64.51 32.95
C TYR A 4 16.13 64.02 31.61
N CYS A 5 16.35 64.76 30.52
CA CYS A 5 16.02 64.30 29.17
C CYS A 5 16.79 63.02 28.78
N TYR A 6 18.06 62.92 29.17
CA TYR A 6 18.89 61.76 28.81
C TYR A 6 18.42 60.48 29.51
N TYR A 7 18.08 60.56 30.80
CA TYR A 7 17.53 59.42 31.55
C TYR A 7 16.15 59.01 31.04
N PHE A 8 15.31 59.98 30.65
CA PHE A 8 13.99 59.69 30.09
C PHE A 8 14.09 58.99 28.73
N LEU A 9 14.99 59.43 27.85
CA LEU A 9 15.22 58.80 26.55
C LEU A 9 15.78 57.38 26.71
N SER A 10 16.72 57.18 27.64
CA SER A 10 17.30 55.86 27.94
C SER A 10 16.26 54.88 28.51
N PHE A 11 15.32 55.38 29.34
CA PHE A 11 14.24 54.56 29.89
C PHE A 11 13.26 54.13 28.80
N LEU A 12 12.87 55.04 27.89
CA LEU A 12 12.02 54.73 26.74
C LEU A 12 12.65 53.69 25.80
N THR A 13 13.95 53.79 25.53
CA THR A 13 14.65 52.78 24.72
C THR A 13 14.67 51.42 25.40
N PHE A 14 14.87 51.37 26.73
CA PHE A 14 14.87 50.11 27.47
C PHE A 14 13.49 49.45 27.49
N VAL A 15 12.44 50.24 27.68
CA VAL A 15 11.05 49.75 27.61
C VAL A 15 10.72 49.24 26.21
N CYS A 16 11.09 49.95 25.14
CA CYS A 16 10.89 49.46 23.77
C CYS A 16 11.63 48.15 23.49
N VAL A 17 12.91 48.04 23.87
CA VAL A 17 13.68 46.81 23.66
C VAL A 17 13.11 45.66 24.48
N TYR A 18 12.65 45.92 25.71
CA TYR A 18 12.01 44.91 26.56
C TYR A 18 10.67 44.44 25.97
N PHE A 19 9.84 45.35 25.43
CA PHE A 19 8.61 44.98 24.75
C PHE A 19 8.87 44.20 23.45
N ILE A 20 9.90 44.54 22.68
CA ILE A 20 10.31 43.76 21.50
C ILE A 20 10.75 42.35 21.92
N PHE A 21 11.56 42.22 22.96
CA PHE A 21 11.99 40.92 23.49
C PHE A 21 10.83 40.08 24.02
N ILE A 22 9.86 40.69 24.71
CA ILE A 22 8.65 40.00 25.17
C ILE A 22 7.80 39.57 23.97
N GLN A 23 7.65 40.43 22.95
CA GLN A 23 6.90 40.10 21.75
C GLN A 23 7.57 38.95 20.98
N GLU A 24 8.90 38.97 20.81
CA GLU A 24 9.67 37.87 20.21
C GLU A 24 9.61 36.59 21.05
N SER A 25 9.59 36.70 22.38
CA SER A 25 9.41 35.55 23.28
C SER A 25 8.01 34.96 23.16
N ILE A 26 6.96 35.79 23.11
CA ILE A 26 5.56 35.36 22.94
C ILE A 26 5.33 34.75 21.55
N ASP A 27 5.96 35.31 20.51
CA ASP A 27 5.88 34.78 19.14
C ASP A 27 6.66 33.46 18.99
N ASN A 28 7.79 33.29 19.69
CA ASN A 28 8.50 32.02 19.79
C ASN A 28 7.75 30.97 20.62
N GLU A 29 7.02 31.38 21.67
CA GLU A 29 6.19 30.46 22.46
C GLU A 29 4.93 30.02 21.69
N LYS A 30 4.37 30.91 20.85
CA LYS A 30 3.23 30.59 19.95
C LYS A 30 3.59 29.76 18.72
N THR A 31 4.88 29.53 18.44
CA THR A 31 5.34 28.76 17.27
C THR A 31 6.02 27.43 17.60
N SER A 32 5.82 26.89 18.81
CA SER A 32 6.06 25.46 19.09
C SER A 32 4.75 24.67 19.19
N THR A 33 3.88 24.81 18.19
CA THR A 33 2.79 23.83 18.04
C THR A 33 3.45 22.47 17.81
N ILE A 34 3.42 21.57 18.80
CA ILE A 34 3.82 20.17 18.63
C ILE A 34 2.88 19.61 17.56
N LEU A 35 3.38 19.56 16.34
CA LEU A 35 2.58 19.12 15.21
C LEU A 35 2.34 17.60 15.32
N PRO A 36 1.11 17.12 15.09
CA PRO A 36 0.66 15.82 15.59
C PRO A 36 1.23 14.60 14.86
N PHE A 37 1.90 14.80 13.72
CA PHE A 37 2.36 13.71 12.85
C PHE A 37 3.83 13.87 12.49
N GLN A 38 4.52 12.75 12.28
CA GLN A 38 5.84 12.76 11.64
C GLN A 38 5.67 13.20 10.18
N ARG A 39 6.50 14.16 9.76
CA ARG A 39 6.43 14.77 8.44
C ARG A 39 7.75 14.61 7.71
N GLN A 40 7.65 14.35 6.42
CA GLN A 40 8.81 14.35 5.54
C GLN A 40 8.39 14.93 4.19
N LYS A 41 9.18 15.87 3.66
CA LYS A 41 9.08 16.28 2.25
C LYS A 41 10.07 15.44 1.44
N ILE A 42 9.58 14.70 0.46
CA ILE A 42 10.41 13.94 -0.48
C ILE A 42 10.04 14.40 -1.88
N ASP A 43 11.00 14.98 -2.59
CA ASP A 43 10.79 15.61 -3.89
C ASP A 43 9.60 16.61 -3.87
N SER A 44 8.58 16.34 -4.68
CA SER A 44 7.33 17.10 -4.80
C SER A 44 6.21 16.61 -3.86
N SER A 45 6.49 15.67 -2.95
CA SER A 45 5.48 14.99 -2.14
C SER A 45 5.66 15.29 -0.64
N CYS A 46 4.54 15.51 0.05
CA CYS A 46 4.49 15.56 1.50
C CYS A 46 4.03 14.20 2.04
N ILE A 47 4.77 13.67 3.02
CA ILE A 47 4.40 12.46 3.75
C ILE A 47 3.96 12.87 5.15
N LEU A 48 2.76 12.44 5.55
CA LEU A 48 2.29 12.48 6.93
C LEU A 48 2.19 11.03 7.42
N ALA A 49 3.10 10.62 8.30
CA ALA A 49 3.13 9.25 8.80
C ALA A 49 2.38 9.10 10.11
N ASN A 50 1.75 7.93 10.31
CA ASN A 50 0.99 7.60 11.50
C ASN A 50 -0.13 8.60 11.80
N VAL A 51 -0.83 9.06 10.73
CA VAL A 51 -2.04 9.90 10.87
C VAL A 51 -3.07 9.18 11.72
N ILE A 52 -3.20 7.87 11.48
CA ILE A 52 -3.76 6.92 12.44
C ILE A 52 -2.62 6.02 12.90
N LYS A 53 -2.50 5.83 14.21
CA LYS A 53 -1.54 4.90 14.82
C LYS A 53 -2.29 3.72 15.42
N ARG A 54 -1.82 2.50 15.14
CA ARG A 54 -2.31 1.28 15.79
C ARG A 54 -1.92 1.25 17.26
N LYS A 55 -2.62 0.44 18.07
CA LYS A 55 -2.17 0.14 19.43
C LYS A 55 -0.81 -0.56 19.41
N GLU A 56 0.08 -0.13 20.31
CA GLU A 56 1.41 -0.72 20.42
C GLU A 56 1.28 -2.17 20.91
N ASN A 57 1.67 -3.11 20.05
CA ASN A 57 1.81 -4.52 20.37
C ASN A 57 3.16 -4.97 19.79
N ASN A 58 4.04 -5.38 20.69
CA ASN A 58 5.47 -5.67 20.46
C ASN A 58 5.71 -7.08 19.91
N ASN A 59 4.80 -7.64 19.12
CA ASN A 59 5.06 -8.92 18.45
C ASN A 59 5.65 -8.66 17.05
N PRO A 60 7.00 -8.63 16.89
CA PRO A 60 7.64 -8.36 15.61
C PRO A 60 7.41 -9.48 14.59
N ASP A 61 6.95 -10.65 15.04
CA ASP A 61 6.78 -11.84 14.23
C ASP A 61 5.43 -11.87 13.52
N ARG A 62 4.51 -10.94 13.80
CA ARG A 62 3.27 -10.79 13.03
C ARG A 62 3.57 -10.43 11.57
N ILE A 63 2.66 -10.77 10.67
CA ILE A 63 2.73 -10.31 9.27
C ILE A 63 1.97 -8.99 9.19
N THR A 64 2.64 -7.92 8.72
CA THR A 64 1.94 -6.67 8.39
C THR A 64 1.35 -6.79 7.00
N LEU A 65 0.03 -6.59 6.87
CA LEU A 65 -0.61 -6.38 5.57
C LEU A 65 -0.37 -4.93 5.15
N VAL A 66 0.35 -4.77 4.06
CA VAL A 66 0.64 -3.48 3.44
C VAL A 66 -0.39 -3.24 2.36
N LEU A 67 -1.19 -2.19 2.57
CA LEU A 67 -2.25 -1.77 1.67
C LEU A 67 -1.94 -0.38 1.11
N HIS A 68 -2.55 -0.08 -0.01
CA HIS A 68 -2.57 1.27 -0.56
C HIS A 68 -3.95 1.60 -1.12
N ALA A 69 -4.27 2.89 -1.12
CA ALA A 69 -5.51 3.40 -1.68
C ALA A 69 -5.30 4.81 -2.23
N SER A 70 -6.21 5.24 -3.10
CA SER A 70 -6.42 6.66 -3.34
C SER A 70 -7.39 7.23 -2.31
N SER A 71 -7.32 8.53 -2.04
CA SER A 71 -8.16 9.20 -1.04
C SER A 71 -9.67 9.05 -1.26
N ASP A 72 -10.10 8.82 -2.50
CA ASP A 72 -11.50 8.61 -2.90
C ASP A 72 -11.98 7.16 -2.79
N ARG A 73 -11.13 6.24 -2.35
CA ARG A 73 -11.44 4.80 -2.17
C ARG A 73 -11.51 4.39 -0.70
N ILE A 74 -11.70 5.36 0.18
CA ILE A 74 -11.71 5.16 1.63
C ILE A 74 -13.17 5.16 2.08
N ASP A 75 -13.67 3.99 2.46
CA ASP A 75 -15.02 3.77 2.96
C ASP A 75 -15.04 2.66 4.04
N GLU A 76 -16.23 2.17 4.37
CA GLU A 76 -16.45 1.15 5.39
C GLU A 76 -15.85 -0.22 5.03
N GLU A 77 -15.51 -0.49 3.76
CA GLU A 77 -14.87 -1.74 3.34
C GLU A 77 -13.53 -1.97 4.06
N ILE A 78 -12.87 -0.89 4.46
CA ILE A 78 -11.63 -0.94 5.25
C ILE A 78 -11.85 -1.71 6.56
N VAL A 79 -13.01 -1.58 7.20
CA VAL A 79 -13.33 -2.29 8.44
C VAL A 79 -13.34 -3.79 8.18
N GLU A 80 -14.06 -4.21 7.15
CA GLU A 80 -14.15 -5.62 6.75
C GLU A 80 -12.77 -6.20 6.39
N GLN A 81 -11.97 -5.44 5.63
CA GLN A 81 -10.61 -5.83 5.26
C GLN A 81 -9.71 -6.06 6.48
N ILE A 82 -9.78 -5.19 7.48
CA ILE A 82 -8.97 -5.29 8.71
C ILE A 82 -9.45 -6.44 9.60
N GLU A 83 -10.76 -6.64 9.70
CA GLU A 83 -11.35 -7.74 10.47
C GLU A 83 -11.05 -9.10 9.86
N ASN A 84 -11.08 -9.22 8.52
CA ASN A 84 -10.68 -10.43 7.81
C ASN A 84 -9.19 -10.75 8.00
N TRP A 85 -8.32 -9.73 7.95
CA TRP A 85 -6.88 -9.92 8.13
C TRP A 85 -6.50 -10.24 9.59
N ASN A 86 -7.09 -9.53 10.56
CA ASN A 86 -6.93 -9.73 12.00
C ASN A 86 -5.46 -9.74 12.49
N ALA A 87 -4.64 -8.89 11.88
CA ALA A 87 -3.22 -8.69 12.19
C ALA A 87 -2.82 -7.25 11.79
N PRO A 88 -1.59 -6.77 12.08
CA PRO A 88 -1.19 -5.40 11.79
C PRO A 88 -1.40 -5.01 10.32
N VAL A 89 -1.87 -3.78 10.08
CA VAL A 89 -2.08 -3.19 8.75
C VAL A 89 -1.32 -1.88 8.65
N SER A 90 -0.57 -1.69 7.55
CA SER A 90 0.00 -0.39 7.17
C SER A 90 -0.64 0.06 5.86
N LEU A 91 -1.52 1.05 5.94
CA LEU A 91 -2.27 1.59 4.80
C LEU A 91 -1.66 2.93 4.37
N ALA A 92 -1.23 3.01 3.12
CA ALA A 92 -0.82 4.26 2.49
C ALA A 92 -1.96 4.86 1.65
N ILE A 93 -2.37 6.09 1.95
CA ILE A 93 -3.43 6.78 1.21
C ILE A 93 -2.81 7.90 0.39
N ALA A 94 -2.99 7.83 -0.93
CA ALA A 94 -2.48 8.84 -1.85
C ALA A 94 -3.52 9.92 -2.14
N PHE A 95 -3.13 11.16 -1.90
CA PHE A 95 -3.81 12.38 -2.33
C PHE A 95 -3.05 12.93 -3.53
N TYR A 96 -3.66 12.89 -4.70
CA TYR A 96 -3.10 13.34 -5.97
C TYR A 96 -4.23 13.95 -6.77
N GLU A 97 -3.98 14.99 -7.57
CA GLU A 97 -4.94 15.64 -8.48
C GLU A 97 -6.32 16.03 -7.90
N LYS A 98 -6.73 17.30 -8.03
CA LYS A 98 -8.04 17.82 -7.58
C LYS A 98 -8.36 17.66 -6.08
N ASN A 99 -7.58 16.90 -5.29
CA ASN A 99 -7.71 16.83 -3.84
C ASN A 99 -7.42 18.19 -3.21
N THR A 100 -8.36 18.68 -2.40
CA THR A 100 -8.16 19.93 -1.67
C THR A 100 -7.55 19.67 -0.30
N ILE A 101 -7.09 20.73 0.35
CA ILE A 101 -6.62 20.67 1.74
C ILE A 101 -7.75 20.14 2.64
N GLU A 102 -8.99 20.53 2.38
CA GLU A 102 -10.18 20.05 3.08
C GLU A 102 -10.36 18.53 2.94
N THR A 103 -10.14 17.96 1.74
CA THR A 103 -10.24 16.50 1.53
C THR A 103 -9.33 15.72 2.48
N ILE A 104 -8.13 16.23 2.77
CA ILE A 104 -7.17 15.59 3.69
C ILE A 104 -7.73 15.54 5.12
N GLY A 105 -8.29 16.66 5.60
CA GLY A 105 -8.93 16.71 6.93
C GLY A 105 -10.16 15.81 7.04
N CYS A 106 -10.95 15.70 5.97
CA CYS A 106 -12.15 14.87 5.93
C CYS A 106 -11.83 13.38 5.90
N VAL A 107 -10.89 12.95 5.06
CA VAL A 107 -10.41 11.55 5.06
C VAL A 107 -9.79 11.21 6.41
N SER A 108 -9.01 12.11 7.01
CA SER A 108 -8.47 11.88 8.35
C SER A 108 -9.55 11.76 9.43
N SER A 109 -10.65 12.52 9.33
CA SER A 109 -11.78 12.42 10.26
C SER A 109 -12.54 11.10 10.10
N LEU A 110 -12.84 10.71 8.86
CA LEU A 110 -13.46 9.42 8.55
C LEU A 110 -12.66 8.26 9.15
N LEU A 111 -11.33 8.26 8.99
CA LEU A 111 -10.48 7.21 9.53
C LEU A 111 -10.48 7.17 11.08
N ARG A 112 -10.61 8.32 11.74
CA ARG A 112 -10.78 8.38 13.21
C ARG A 112 -12.13 7.78 13.62
N ASP A 113 -13.20 8.05 12.86
CA ASP A 113 -14.53 7.48 13.11
C ASP A 113 -14.51 5.95 12.96
N LEU A 114 -13.93 5.44 11.87
CA LEU A 114 -13.78 4.00 11.65
C LEU A 114 -12.98 3.32 12.76
N LYS A 115 -11.90 3.98 13.23
CA LYS A 115 -11.10 3.52 14.37
C LYS A 115 -11.94 3.42 15.65
N ASN A 116 -12.81 4.39 15.91
CA ASN A 116 -13.65 4.40 17.11
C ASN A 116 -14.79 3.36 17.04
N GLN A 117 -15.20 2.95 15.84
CA GLN A 117 -16.30 2.00 15.63
C GLN A 117 -15.89 0.53 15.72
N SER A 118 -14.62 0.18 15.43
CA SER A 118 -14.15 -1.21 15.48
C SER A 118 -12.88 -1.35 16.30
N LEU A 119 -12.94 -2.22 17.33
CA LEU A 119 -11.78 -2.55 18.16
C LEU A 119 -10.63 -3.14 17.35
N LYS A 120 -10.93 -3.85 16.26
CA LYS A 120 -9.92 -4.44 15.36
C LYS A 120 -9.21 -3.37 14.54
N VAL A 121 -9.95 -2.37 14.07
CA VAL A 121 -9.37 -1.20 13.39
C VAL A 121 -8.47 -0.43 14.36
N ASP A 122 -8.93 -0.19 15.59
CA ASP A 122 -8.11 0.46 16.62
C ASP A 122 -6.83 -0.32 16.96
N GLU A 123 -6.94 -1.65 17.08
CA GLU A 123 -5.83 -2.53 17.42
C GLU A 123 -4.77 -2.61 16.31
N PHE A 124 -5.18 -2.67 15.04
CA PHE A 124 -4.28 -3.08 13.95
C PHE A 124 -3.93 -2.01 12.90
N LEU A 125 -4.78 -0.99 12.70
CA LEU A 125 -4.61 -0.06 11.59
C LEU A 125 -3.59 1.05 11.89
N SER A 126 -2.59 1.18 11.03
CA SER A 126 -1.76 2.38 10.90
C SER A 126 -1.94 3.00 9.51
N VAL A 127 -2.11 4.33 9.44
CA VAL A 127 -2.35 5.04 8.19
C VAL A 127 -1.29 6.11 7.96
N HIS A 128 -0.82 6.20 6.72
CA HIS A 128 0.18 7.15 6.25
C HIS A 128 -0.35 7.87 5.01
N PHE A 129 -0.27 9.19 4.97
CA PHE A 129 -0.69 9.98 3.81
C PHE A 129 0.49 10.28 2.91
N LEU A 130 0.33 10.00 1.62
CA LEU A 130 1.18 10.44 0.53
C LEU A 130 0.46 11.56 -0.23
N ILE A 131 0.93 12.80 -0.11
CA ILE A 131 0.28 13.95 -0.72
C ILE A 131 1.17 14.47 -1.85
N GLU A 132 0.76 14.21 -3.09
CA GLU A 132 1.41 14.71 -4.31
C GLU A 132 0.96 16.14 -4.58
N ASN A 133 1.61 17.12 -3.95
CA ASN A 133 1.45 18.53 -4.29
C ASN A 133 2.67 19.34 -3.81
N ALA A 134 3.52 19.77 -4.74
CA ALA A 134 4.79 20.45 -4.44
C ALA A 134 4.62 21.83 -3.78
N ASN A 135 3.45 22.45 -3.92
CA ASN A 135 3.25 23.87 -3.65
C ASN A 135 2.67 24.17 -2.27
N ILE A 136 2.21 23.15 -1.53
CA ILE A 136 1.60 23.34 -0.21
C ILE A 136 2.60 22.94 0.88
N ASP A 137 2.74 23.77 1.91
CA ASP A 137 3.54 23.45 3.09
C ASP A 137 2.98 22.22 3.82
N CYS A 138 3.83 21.20 4.04
CA CYS A 138 3.47 19.99 4.75
C CYS A 138 2.98 20.27 6.19
N ASN A 139 3.40 21.37 6.83
CA ASN A 139 2.89 21.75 8.15
C ASN A 139 1.40 22.15 8.09
N ARG A 140 1.02 22.94 7.08
CA ARG A 140 -0.39 23.30 6.84
C ARG A 140 -1.24 22.06 6.57
N LEU A 141 -0.72 21.10 5.81
CA LEU A 141 -1.40 19.83 5.56
C LEU A 141 -1.58 19.00 6.84
N ALA A 142 -0.57 18.96 7.70
CA ALA A 142 -0.62 18.25 8.97
C ALA A 142 -1.61 18.88 9.96
N LEU A 143 -1.63 20.21 10.07
CA LEU A 143 -2.64 20.93 10.85
C LEU A 143 -4.04 20.59 10.34
N LYS A 144 -4.23 20.59 9.01
CA LYS A 144 -5.54 20.25 8.44
C LYS A 144 -5.97 18.81 8.69
N ALA A 145 -5.05 17.85 8.59
CA ALA A 145 -5.34 16.46 8.91
C ALA A 145 -5.77 16.27 10.38
N ALA A 146 -5.28 17.13 11.28
CA ALA A 146 -5.64 17.09 12.70
C ALA A 146 -7.00 17.75 12.99
N GLU A 147 -7.47 18.65 12.13
CA GLU A 147 -8.78 19.30 12.29
C GLU A 147 -9.94 18.31 12.08
N PRO A 148 -11.02 18.42 12.86
CA PRO A 148 -12.28 17.76 12.54
C PRO A 148 -12.84 18.27 11.22
N CYS A 149 -13.48 17.38 10.47
CA CYS A 149 -14.26 17.73 9.29
C CYS A 149 -15.64 17.08 9.39
N PHE A 150 -16.68 17.81 8.96
CA PHE A 150 -18.02 17.29 8.80
C PHE A 150 -18.11 16.40 7.55
N GLN A 151 -18.68 15.20 7.68
CA GLN A 151 -18.80 14.22 6.59
C GLN A 151 -19.48 14.77 5.32
N SER A 152 -20.34 15.79 5.44
CA SER A 152 -20.95 16.50 4.29
C SER A 152 -19.93 17.11 3.32
N ASN A 153 -18.68 17.29 3.76
CA ASN A 153 -17.59 17.91 3.01
C ASN A 153 -16.66 16.86 2.35
N LEU A 154 -16.90 15.57 2.55
CA LEU A 154 -16.22 14.55 1.74
C LEU A 154 -16.65 14.73 0.27
N PRO A 155 -15.72 14.65 -0.69
CA PRO A 155 -16.07 14.69 -2.10
C PRO A 155 -17.13 13.62 -2.39
N LYS A 156 -18.29 14.03 -2.87
CA LYS A 156 -19.30 13.09 -3.36
C LYS A 156 -18.77 12.43 -4.63
N ASN A 157 -19.26 11.23 -4.93
CA ASN A 157 -18.98 10.56 -6.20
C ASN A 157 -19.32 11.51 -7.36
N GLU A 158 -18.29 12.07 -7.98
CA GLU A 158 -18.42 12.93 -9.14
C GLU A 158 -18.78 12.06 -10.36
N ASN A 159 -19.69 12.55 -11.19
CA ASN A 159 -19.95 11.96 -12.50
C ASN A 159 -18.77 12.27 -13.44
N LEU A 160 -17.67 11.54 -13.27
CA LEU A 160 -16.46 11.68 -14.06
C LEU A 160 -16.65 11.09 -15.46
N THR A 161 -16.12 11.79 -16.46
CA THR A 161 -16.03 11.22 -17.81
C THR A 161 -15.02 10.08 -17.86
N ALA A 162 -15.14 9.18 -18.84
CA ALA A 162 -14.17 8.11 -19.06
C ALA A 162 -12.72 8.64 -19.24
N PHE A 163 -12.57 9.84 -19.81
CA PHE A 163 -11.27 10.49 -19.95
C PHE A 163 -10.67 10.93 -18.60
N GLU A 164 -11.50 11.52 -17.73
CA GLU A 164 -11.08 11.93 -16.39
C GLU A 164 -10.74 10.73 -15.51
N ILE A 165 -11.55 9.66 -15.56
CA ILE A 165 -11.24 8.39 -14.88
C ILE A 165 -9.90 7.86 -15.37
N SER A 166 -9.68 7.80 -16.69
CA SER A 166 -8.40 7.37 -17.25
C SER A 166 -7.23 8.22 -16.78
N THR A 167 -7.41 9.54 -16.68
CA THR A 167 -6.37 10.47 -16.23
C THR A 167 -6.04 10.26 -14.75
N LYS A 168 -7.07 10.07 -13.93
CA LYS A 168 -6.95 9.76 -12.50
C LYS A 168 -6.17 8.47 -12.28
N LEU A 169 -6.52 7.39 -12.98
CA LEU A 169 -5.81 6.11 -12.89
C LEU A 169 -4.32 6.25 -13.26
N ILE A 170 -4.01 6.92 -14.38
CA ILE A 170 -2.63 7.09 -14.86
C ILE A 170 -1.75 7.88 -13.87
N LYS A 171 -2.35 8.83 -13.14
CA LYS A 171 -1.64 9.71 -12.22
C LYS A 171 -1.61 9.21 -10.79
N TYR A 172 -2.36 8.15 -10.47
CA TYR A 172 -2.30 7.50 -9.16
C TYR A 172 -0.87 7.00 -8.89
N PRO A 173 -0.17 7.50 -7.85
CA PRO A 173 1.22 7.15 -7.58
C PRO A 173 1.35 5.81 -6.85
N ILE A 174 0.79 4.74 -7.44
CA ILE A 174 0.59 3.43 -6.79
C ILE A 174 1.86 2.88 -6.12
N ASN A 175 3.00 2.90 -6.82
CA ASN A 175 4.25 2.31 -6.32
C ASN A 175 4.91 3.18 -5.25
N LYS A 176 4.72 4.51 -5.27
CA LYS A 176 5.10 5.37 -4.14
C LYS A 176 4.26 5.04 -2.91
N ALA A 177 2.95 4.82 -3.08
CA ALA A 177 2.07 4.46 -1.98
C ALA A 177 2.42 3.08 -1.39
N ARG A 178 2.65 2.05 -2.23
CA ARG A 178 3.15 0.74 -1.80
C ARG A 178 4.46 0.85 -1.01
N ASN A 179 5.42 1.62 -1.52
CA ASN A 179 6.69 1.84 -0.84
C ASN A 179 6.53 2.58 0.49
N LEU A 180 5.60 3.54 0.58
CA LEU A 180 5.29 4.23 1.83
C LEU A 180 4.71 3.27 2.89
N GLY A 181 3.75 2.44 2.50
CA GLY A 181 3.20 1.40 3.39
C GLY A 181 4.26 0.37 3.81
N LEU A 182 5.14 -0.03 2.89
CA LEU A 182 6.30 -0.87 3.22
C LEU A 182 7.21 -0.18 4.24
N GLN A 183 7.60 1.08 3.99
CA GLN A 183 8.50 1.84 4.85
C GLN A 183 8.01 1.88 6.30
N TYR A 184 6.72 2.17 6.50
CA TYR A 184 6.12 2.30 7.83
C TYR A 184 5.48 1.02 8.39
N SER A 185 5.59 -0.11 7.69
CA SER A 185 5.25 -1.42 8.28
C SER A 185 6.12 -1.69 9.51
N SER A 186 5.54 -2.28 10.57
CA SER A 186 6.20 -2.35 11.89
C SER A 186 6.74 -3.74 12.25
N THR A 187 6.50 -4.74 11.40
CA THR A 187 6.87 -6.13 11.68
C THR A 187 7.91 -6.65 10.69
N LYS A 188 8.52 -7.79 11.01
CA LYS A 188 9.58 -8.38 10.19
C LYS A 188 9.06 -8.99 8.88
N PHE A 189 7.83 -9.49 8.91
CA PHE A 189 7.16 -10.09 7.75
C PHE A 189 6.10 -9.18 7.18
N ILE A 190 5.99 -9.15 5.86
CA ILE A 190 5.03 -8.33 5.14
C ILE A 190 4.28 -9.16 4.09
N LEU A 191 3.10 -8.68 3.74
CA LEU A 191 2.33 -9.06 2.57
C LEU A 191 1.80 -7.77 1.94
N VAL A 192 1.99 -7.56 0.65
CA VAL A 192 1.43 -6.39 -0.07
C VAL A 192 0.21 -6.84 -0.86
N ALA A 193 -0.92 -6.15 -0.70
CA ALA A 193 -2.16 -6.43 -1.45
C ALA A 193 -2.89 -5.13 -1.81
N ASP A 194 -3.84 -5.25 -2.74
CA ASP A 194 -4.81 -4.19 -3.03
C ASP A 194 -6.01 -4.33 -2.08
N LEU A 195 -6.70 -3.22 -1.80
CA LEU A 195 -7.99 -3.27 -1.08
C LEU A 195 -8.99 -4.19 -1.78
N GLY A 196 -9.82 -4.88 -1.01
CA GLY A 196 -10.81 -5.84 -1.51
C GLY A 196 -10.25 -7.26 -1.75
N HIS A 197 -8.97 -7.49 -1.44
CA HIS A 197 -8.39 -8.83 -1.37
C HIS A 197 -8.50 -9.37 0.05
N TYR A 198 -9.38 -10.33 0.24
CA TYR A 198 -9.63 -11.01 1.50
C TYR A 198 -8.86 -12.33 1.57
N PHE A 199 -8.69 -12.86 2.77
CA PHE A 199 -7.86 -14.02 3.06
C PHE A 199 -8.67 -15.14 3.70
N SER A 200 -8.25 -16.38 3.42
CA SER A 200 -8.80 -17.58 4.05
C SER A 200 -8.68 -17.53 5.57
N GLN A 201 -9.50 -18.30 6.28
CA GLN A 201 -9.49 -18.33 7.74
C GLN A 201 -8.09 -18.68 8.28
N ASN A 202 -7.68 -17.96 9.33
CA ASN A 202 -6.38 -18.10 10.00
C ASN A 202 -5.15 -17.88 9.10
N PHE A 203 -5.30 -17.24 7.93
CA PHE A 203 -4.21 -17.05 6.97
C PHE A 203 -2.92 -16.56 7.62
N GLU A 204 -3.00 -15.43 8.34
CA GLU A 204 -1.82 -14.81 8.94
C GLU A 204 -1.15 -15.73 9.96
N LYS A 205 -1.93 -16.45 10.77
CA LYS A 205 -1.42 -17.39 11.77
C LYS A 205 -0.65 -18.53 11.11
N LYS A 206 -1.25 -19.19 10.10
CA LYS A 206 -0.61 -20.30 9.39
C LYS A 206 0.66 -19.85 8.68
N MET A 207 0.59 -18.73 7.94
CA MET A 207 1.72 -18.17 7.21
C MET A 207 2.83 -17.68 8.12
N ARG A 208 2.50 -17.10 9.27
CA ARG A 208 3.49 -16.65 10.27
C ARG A 208 4.29 -17.81 10.82
N THR A 209 3.64 -18.93 11.14
CA THR A 209 4.32 -20.15 11.61
C THR A 209 5.34 -20.61 10.57
N LEU A 210 4.94 -20.69 9.30
CA LEU A 210 5.85 -21.09 8.22
C LEU A 210 6.96 -20.06 7.99
N ALA A 211 6.63 -18.77 7.94
CA ALA A 211 7.56 -17.67 7.71
C ALA A 211 8.68 -17.62 8.74
N ASN A 212 8.37 -17.83 10.03
CA ASN A 212 9.38 -17.94 11.08
C ASN A 212 10.40 -19.05 10.77
N SER A 213 9.94 -20.24 10.40
CA SER A 213 10.83 -21.38 10.15
C SER A 213 11.63 -21.27 8.83
N VAL A 214 11.01 -20.76 7.76
CA VAL A 214 11.60 -20.76 6.41
C VAL A 214 12.45 -19.53 6.17
N LEU A 215 11.97 -18.34 6.53
CA LEU A 215 12.63 -17.08 6.18
C LEU A 215 13.81 -16.75 7.10
N GLU A 216 13.89 -17.36 8.28
CA GLU A 216 15.09 -17.32 9.11
C GLU A 216 16.26 -18.08 8.43
N LYS A 217 15.97 -19.25 7.84
CA LYS A 217 16.97 -20.11 7.17
C LYS A 217 17.25 -19.69 5.73
N SER A 218 16.24 -19.16 5.04
CA SER A 218 16.31 -18.76 3.64
C SER A 218 15.64 -17.38 3.44
N PRO A 219 16.31 -16.28 3.86
CA PRO A 219 15.75 -14.92 3.84
C PRO A 219 15.27 -14.44 2.46
N LYS A 220 15.88 -14.94 1.38
CA LYS A 220 15.50 -14.65 0.00
C LYS A 220 14.49 -15.68 -0.54
N THR A 221 13.37 -15.83 0.18
CA THR A 221 12.25 -16.68 -0.25
C THR A 221 10.97 -15.86 -0.22
N ALA A 222 10.20 -15.92 -1.30
CA ALA A 222 8.83 -15.45 -1.37
C ALA A 222 7.90 -16.64 -1.13
N LEU A 223 7.09 -16.59 -0.06
CA LEU A 223 6.10 -17.61 0.26
C LEU A 223 4.81 -17.29 -0.50
N VAL A 224 4.64 -17.92 -1.65
CA VAL A 224 3.60 -17.63 -2.63
C VAL A 224 2.33 -18.41 -2.30
N TYR A 225 1.21 -17.68 -2.18
CA TYR A 225 -0.12 -18.25 -1.99
C TYR A 225 -0.96 -18.08 -3.26
N ARG A 226 -2.02 -18.89 -3.38
CA ARG A 226 -2.96 -18.81 -4.50
C ARG A 226 -3.97 -17.69 -4.29
N ILE A 227 -4.38 -17.08 -5.39
CA ILE A 227 -5.39 -16.02 -5.39
C ILE A 227 -6.53 -16.39 -6.33
N PHE A 228 -7.74 -16.08 -5.90
CA PHE A 228 -8.99 -16.41 -6.59
C PHE A 228 -9.86 -15.15 -6.75
N GLU A 229 -10.88 -15.24 -7.57
CA GLU A 229 -11.95 -14.25 -7.69
C GLU A 229 -13.29 -14.96 -7.47
N THR A 230 -14.20 -14.32 -6.76
CA THR A 230 -15.55 -14.85 -6.52
C THR A 230 -16.60 -13.94 -7.11
N GLU A 231 -17.77 -14.47 -7.43
CA GLU A 231 -18.93 -13.65 -7.78
C GLU A 231 -19.28 -12.68 -6.63
N THR A 232 -19.82 -11.50 -6.97
CA THR A 232 -20.08 -10.42 -6.00
C THR A 232 -21.01 -10.86 -4.87
N ASN A 233 -21.99 -11.71 -5.19
CA ASN A 233 -23.00 -12.19 -4.23
C ASN A 233 -22.65 -13.57 -3.64
N ALA A 234 -21.51 -14.16 -4.01
CA ALA A 234 -21.09 -15.44 -3.47
C ALA A 234 -20.72 -15.32 -1.99
N THR A 235 -20.91 -16.40 -1.25
CA THR A 235 -20.43 -16.47 0.14
C THR A 235 -18.91 -16.45 0.15
N GLN A 236 -18.31 -15.63 1.02
CA GLN A 236 -16.86 -15.54 1.13
C GLN A 236 -16.24 -16.88 1.55
N PRO A 237 -15.36 -17.47 0.72
CA PRO A 237 -14.75 -18.76 1.04
C PRO A 237 -13.76 -18.62 2.19
N LYS A 238 -14.07 -19.25 3.32
CA LYS A 238 -13.19 -19.27 4.50
C LYS A 238 -12.20 -20.44 4.48
N THR A 239 -12.56 -21.53 3.82
CA THR A 239 -11.79 -22.80 3.77
C THR A 239 -11.62 -23.26 2.33
N LYS A 240 -10.66 -24.16 2.09
CA LYS A 240 -10.46 -24.79 0.76
C LYS A 240 -11.69 -25.56 0.32
N THR A 241 -12.40 -26.20 1.24
CA THR A 241 -13.67 -26.87 0.94
C THR A 241 -14.72 -25.89 0.43
N ASN A 242 -14.88 -24.72 1.08
CA ASN A 242 -15.83 -23.72 0.60
C ASN A 242 -15.43 -23.18 -0.77
N LEU A 243 -14.15 -22.88 -0.97
CA LEU A 243 -13.63 -22.41 -2.25
C LEU A 243 -13.86 -23.44 -3.36
N LYS A 244 -13.57 -24.72 -3.09
CA LYS A 244 -13.77 -25.82 -4.05
C LYS A 244 -15.23 -25.91 -4.49
N ASN A 245 -16.17 -25.85 -3.55
CA ASN A 245 -17.60 -25.86 -3.86
C ASN A 245 -18.00 -24.69 -4.76
N LEU A 246 -17.47 -23.48 -4.49
CA LEU A 246 -17.72 -22.30 -5.34
C LEU A 246 -17.11 -22.46 -6.74
N MET A 247 -15.93 -23.09 -6.86
CA MET A 247 -15.34 -23.36 -8.17
C MET A 247 -16.16 -24.39 -8.95
N GLU A 248 -16.66 -25.43 -8.27
CA GLU A 248 -17.54 -26.44 -8.86
C GLU A 248 -18.90 -25.87 -9.31
N SER A 249 -19.40 -24.83 -8.63
CA SER A 249 -20.61 -24.09 -9.02
C SER A 249 -20.37 -22.96 -10.03
N ASN A 250 -19.13 -22.73 -10.49
CA ASN A 250 -18.73 -21.60 -11.32
C ASN A 250 -18.99 -20.22 -10.68
N GLU A 251 -18.92 -20.14 -9.36
CA GLU A 251 -19.02 -18.90 -8.57
C GLU A 251 -17.65 -18.40 -8.09
N ALA A 252 -16.58 -19.16 -8.36
CA ALA A 252 -15.20 -18.77 -8.10
C ALA A 252 -14.25 -19.28 -9.19
N PHE A 253 -13.18 -18.52 -9.45
CA PHE A 253 -12.18 -18.82 -10.48
C PHE A 253 -10.77 -18.51 -9.97
N GLU A 254 -9.74 -19.12 -10.56
CA GLU A 254 -8.37 -18.62 -10.39
C GLU A 254 -8.33 -17.15 -10.84
N PHE A 255 -7.65 -16.29 -10.09
CA PHE A 255 -7.68 -14.84 -10.36
C PHE A 255 -7.16 -14.53 -11.77
N HIS A 256 -7.90 -13.68 -12.50
CA HIS A 256 -7.66 -13.43 -13.93
C HIS A 256 -7.61 -14.72 -14.76
N HIS A 257 -8.56 -15.65 -14.55
CA HIS A 257 -8.63 -16.94 -15.25
C HIS A 257 -8.57 -16.83 -16.79
N THR A 258 -8.89 -15.66 -17.37
CA THR A 258 -8.75 -15.39 -18.81
C THR A 258 -7.30 -15.13 -19.27
N PHE A 259 -6.39 -14.68 -18.40
CA PHE A 259 -5.05 -14.21 -18.76
C PHE A 259 -3.90 -15.12 -18.29
N ASN A 260 -4.18 -16.12 -17.44
CA ASN A 260 -3.24 -17.11 -16.91
C ASN A 260 -1.96 -16.51 -16.26
N ASP A 261 -1.98 -15.23 -15.88
CA ASP A 261 -0.85 -14.52 -15.26
C ASP A 261 -0.70 -14.82 -13.76
N HIS A 262 -1.70 -15.48 -13.15
CA HIS A 262 -1.65 -15.94 -11.77
C HIS A 262 -1.73 -17.46 -11.60
N SER A 263 -1.87 -18.23 -12.70
CA SER A 263 -2.02 -19.69 -12.64
C SER A 263 -0.79 -20.38 -12.04
N ILE A 264 -1.06 -21.30 -11.12
CA ILE A 264 -0.04 -22.13 -10.46
C ILE A 264 -0.41 -23.60 -10.67
N GLN A 265 0.54 -24.41 -11.17
CA GLN A 265 0.34 -25.84 -11.38
C GLN A 265 -0.04 -26.57 -10.08
N ASN A 266 -0.57 -27.78 -10.20
CA ASN A 266 -0.93 -28.65 -9.08
C ASN A 266 -2.04 -28.09 -8.18
N LEU A 267 -3.10 -27.54 -8.79
CA LEU A 267 -4.26 -27.01 -8.07
C LEU A 267 -5.09 -28.13 -7.42
N SER A 268 -5.24 -29.28 -8.08
CA SER A 268 -5.97 -30.43 -7.54
C SER A 268 -5.31 -30.97 -6.28
N GLU A 269 -3.98 -31.19 -6.32
CA GLU A 269 -3.20 -31.63 -5.17
C GLU A 269 -3.22 -30.59 -4.03
N TRP A 270 -3.28 -29.31 -4.38
CA TRP A 270 -3.44 -28.24 -3.40
C TRP A 270 -4.80 -28.33 -2.69
N PHE A 271 -5.89 -28.64 -3.40
CA PHE A 271 -7.20 -28.88 -2.79
C PHE A 271 -7.24 -30.15 -1.94
N GLU A 272 -6.53 -31.21 -2.36
CA GLU A 272 -6.48 -32.50 -1.64
C GLU A 272 -5.63 -32.45 -0.37
N THR A 273 -4.70 -31.52 -0.27
CA THR A 273 -3.87 -31.35 0.93
C THR A 273 -4.75 -30.94 2.13
N PRO A 274 -4.73 -31.62 3.28
CA PRO A 274 -5.55 -31.26 4.44
C PRO A 274 -5.25 -29.84 4.96
N GLU A 275 -6.30 -29.13 5.40
CA GLU A 275 -6.16 -27.85 6.10
C GLU A 275 -5.77 -28.07 7.56
N SER A 276 -4.83 -27.27 8.07
CA SER A 276 -4.50 -27.18 9.49
C SER A 276 -5.01 -25.85 10.05
N SER A 277 -5.40 -25.80 11.33
CA SER A 277 -5.78 -24.55 11.99
C SER A 277 -4.61 -23.58 12.18
N ASP A 278 -3.38 -24.11 12.29
CA ASP A 278 -2.26 -23.38 12.91
C ASP A 278 -0.99 -23.33 12.07
N SER A 279 -0.91 -24.13 11.01
CA SER A 279 0.29 -24.26 10.20
C SER A 279 -0.03 -24.46 8.72
N THR A 280 0.98 -24.24 7.89
CA THR A 280 0.96 -24.55 6.47
C THR A 280 2.36 -24.99 6.04
N SER A 281 2.50 -25.51 4.83
CA SER A 281 3.74 -26.07 4.32
C SER A 281 4.01 -25.64 2.88
N ILE A 282 5.25 -25.82 2.42
CA ILE A 282 5.62 -25.61 1.03
C ILE A 282 5.16 -26.83 0.22
N GLN A 283 4.43 -26.59 -0.87
CA GLN A 283 4.09 -27.58 -1.88
C GLN A 283 5.30 -27.89 -2.77
N PHE A 284 5.86 -26.86 -3.40
CA PHE A 284 7.04 -26.96 -4.26
C PHE A 284 7.68 -25.58 -4.46
N PHE A 285 8.89 -25.56 -5.00
CA PHE A 285 9.54 -24.34 -5.49
C PHE A 285 9.26 -24.17 -6.98
N LYS A 286 8.84 -22.97 -7.38
CA LYS A 286 8.59 -22.61 -8.77
C LYS A 286 9.67 -21.66 -9.27
N ASP A 287 10.28 -21.98 -10.40
CA ASP A 287 11.16 -21.06 -11.09
C ASP A 287 10.36 -19.89 -11.69
N TYR A 288 10.89 -18.68 -11.52
CA TYR A 288 10.31 -17.49 -12.13
C TYR A 288 10.78 -17.38 -13.58
N ASN A 289 10.16 -18.14 -14.48
CA ASN A 289 10.54 -18.25 -15.90
C ASN A 289 9.56 -17.55 -16.86
N SER A 290 8.48 -16.95 -16.34
CA SER A 290 7.50 -16.20 -17.12
C SER A 290 7.46 -14.74 -16.66
N ALA A 291 7.70 -13.80 -17.59
CA ALA A 291 7.61 -12.37 -17.31
C ALA A 291 6.17 -11.90 -17.03
N LYS A 292 5.17 -12.71 -17.40
CA LYS A 292 3.75 -12.43 -17.15
C LYS A 292 3.31 -12.87 -15.76
N TRP A 293 4.00 -13.83 -15.14
CA TRP A 293 3.57 -14.41 -13.87
C TRP A 293 3.70 -13.39 -12.73
N GLU A 294 2.60 -13.10 -12.02
CA GLU A 294 2.54 -12.13 -10.93
C GLU A 294 2.08 -12.79 -9.61
N PRO A 295 2.94 -13.59 -8.95
CA PRO A 295 2.61 -14.19 -7.67
C PRO A 295 2.40 -13.15 -6.58
N GLN A 296 1.44 -13.39 -5.69
CA GLN A 296 1.32 -12.70 -4.40
C GLN A 296 2.00 -13.53 -3.32
N PHE A 297 2.64 -12.89 -2.35
CA PHE A 297 3.52 -13.59 -1.40
C PHE A 297 3.64 -12.91 -0.04
N VAL A 298 4.06 -13.70 0.94
CA VAL A 298 4.64 -13.23 2.20
C VAL A 298 6.16 -13.28 2.10
N SER A 299 6.84 -12.26 2.61
CA SER A 299 8.30 -12.21 2.68
C SER A 299 8.79 -11.47 3.92
N LEU A 300 10.11 -11.41 4.10
CA LEU A 300 10.72 -10.40 4.96
C LEU A 300 10.47 -9.00 4.39
N LYS A 301 10.47 -7.99 5.28
CA LYS A 301 10.28 -6.58 4.92
C LYS A 301 11.36 -6.02 3.98
N ASN A 302 12.57 -6.56 4.02
CA ASN A 302 13.74 -6.06 3.27
C ASN A 302 13.77 -6.49 1.79
N ILE A 303 12.60 -6.72 1.18
CA ILE A 303 12.49 -6.87 -0.28
C ILE A 303 12.90 -5.57 -0.99
N PRO A 304 13.26 -5.65 -2.29
CA PRO A 304 13.39 -4.46 -3.12
C PRO A 304 12.11 -3.60 -3.07
N LEU A 305 12.26 -2.29 -3.28
CA LEU A 305 11.13 -1.38 -3.40
C LEU A 305 10.46 -1.54 -4.76
N PHE A 306 9.17 -1.19 -4.85
CA PHE A 306 8.47 -1.09 -6.12
C PHE A 306 9.06 0.04 -6.96
N ASP A 307 9.42 -0.24 -8.21
CA ASP A 307 9.96 0.76 -9.13
C ASP A 307 8.88 1.79 -9.50
N THR A 308 9.09 3.04 -9.10
CA THR A 308 8.13 4.15 -9.30
C THR A 308 8.05 4.64 -10.75
N GLY A 309 8.95 4.17 -11.63
CA GLY A 309 8.89 4.41 -13.07
C GLY A 309 7.75 3.67 -13.76
N PHE A 310 7.26 2.56 -13.19
CA PHE A 310 6.11 1.81 -13.70
C PHE A 310 4.81 2.38 -13.14
N ARG A 311 3.95 2.87 -14.04
CA ARG A 311 2.69 3.53 -13.68
C ARG A 311 1.50 2.58 -13.72
N TYR A 312 0.53 2.83 -12.84
CA TYR A 312 -0.76 2.13 -12.87
C TYR A 312 -1.53 2.42 -14.17
N PRO A 313 -2.25 1.45 -14.77
CA PRO A 313 -2.38 0.04 -14.40
C PRO A 313 -1.53 -0.89 -15.29
N ARG A 314 -0.24 -0.58 -15.52
CA ARG A 314 0.60 -1.33 -16.46
C ARG A 314 1.93 -1.77 -15.81
N ARG A 315 1.97 -3.05 -15.41
CA ARG A 315 3.15 -3.74 -14.85
C ARG A 315 3.70 -3.09 -13.57
N ASP A 316 2.91 -2.25 -12.92
CA ASP A 316 3.26 -1.57 -11.67
C ASP A 316 3.49 -2.55 -10.51
N ASN A 317 2.77 -3.68 -10.47
CA ASN A 317 2.95 -4.72 -9.47
C ASN A 317 3.98 -5.80 -9.90
N THR A 318 3.96 -6.19 -11.19
CA THR A 318 4.84 -7.21 -11.76
C THR A 318 6.32 -6.84 -11.65
N VAL A 319 6.66 -5.54 -11.75
CA VAL A 319 8.05 -5.07 -11.72
C VAL A 319 8.81 -5.49 -10.46
N LEU A 320 8.13 -5.55 -9.31
CA LEU A 320 8.76 -6.04 -8.08
C LEU A 320 9.17 -7.52 -8.21
N ARG A 321 8.36 -8.35 -8.87
CA ARG A 321 8.63 -9.79 -9.01
C ARG A 321 9.83 -10.02 -9.92
N TRP A 322 9.93 -9.21 -10.98
CA TRP A 322 11.12 -9.19 -11.82
C TRP A 322 12.37 -8.86 -11.03
N GLU A 323 12.34 -7.79 -10.22
CA GLU A 323 13.48 -7.40 -9.41
C GLU A 323 13.81 -8.44 -8.33
N MET A 324 12.81 -9.05 -7.70
CA MET A 324 13.04 -10.14 -6.74
C MET A 324 13.68 -11.36 -7.40
N CYS A 325 13.25 -11.76 -8.59
CA CYS A 325 13.94 -12.80 -9.35
C CYS A 325 15.41 -12.41 -9.58
N ARG A 326 15.65 -11.19 -10.10
CA ARG A 326 17.01 -10.69 -10.35
C ARG A 326 17.84 -10.63 -9.06
N ALA A 327 17.24 -10.30 -7.92
CA ALA A 327 17.88 -10.29 -6.61
C ALA A 327 18.12 -11.70 -6.01
N GLY A 328 17.71 -12.76 -6.72
CA GLY A 328 17.95 -14.17 -6.36
C GLY A 328 16.93 -14.75 -5.39
N TYR A 329 15.70 -14.22 -5.36
CA TYR A 329 14.62 -14.81 -4.56
C TYR A 329 14.15 -16.14 -5.14
N LYS A 330 13.85 -17.09 -4.26
CA LYS A 330 13.13 -18.33 -4.58
C LYS A 330 11.64 -18.14 -4.34
N PHE A 331 10.80 -18.78 -5.15
CA PHE A 331 9.34 -18.71 -5.00
C PHE A 331 8.82 -20.06 -4.51
N ALA A 332 8.45 -20.12 -3.23
CA ALA A 332 7.93 -21.33 -2.59
C ALA A 332 6.40 -21.28 -2.61
N ILE A 333 5.76 -22.19 -3.35
CA ILE A 333 4.31 -22.31 -3.43
C ILE A 333 3.80 -22.98 -2.16
N ILE A 334 2.77 -22.41 -1.52
CA ILE A 334 2.24 -22.85 -0.23
C ILE A 334 0.98 -23.72 -0.39
N ASN A 335 0.86 -24.76 0.45
CA ASN A 335 -0.15 -25.83 0.37
C ASN A 335 -1.51 -25.52 1.03
N ASP A 336 -1.53 -24.61 1.99
CA ASP A 336 -2.71 -24.33 2.80
C ASP A 336 -2.72 -22.86 3.17
N VAL A 337 -3.42 -22.06 2.33
CA VAL A 337 -3.90 -20.69 2.51
C VAL A 337 -4.21 -20.10 1.12
N PHE A 338 -5.17 -19.19 1.03
CA PHE A 338 -5.44 -18.46 -0.20
C PHE A 338 -5.97 -17.05 0.09
N ALA A 339 -5.93 -16.19 -0.91
CA ALA A 339 -6.69 -14.95 -0.93
C ALA A 339 -7.74 -14.98 -2.02
N PHE A 340 -8.74 -14.11 -1.92
CA PHE A 340 -9.78 -13.97 -2.92
C PHE A 340 -10.21 -12.50 -3.06
N HIS A 341 -10.54 -12.10 -4.28
CA HIS A 341 -11.14 -10.81 -4.59
C HIS A 341 -12.66 -10.99 -4.78
N LYS A 342 -13.47 -10.08 -4.23
CA LYS A 342 -14.92 -10.09 -4.44
C LYS A 342 -15.28 -9.39 -5.75
N GLY A 343 -16.06 -10.07 -6.56
CA GLY A 343 -16.52 -9.59 -7.85
C GLY A 343 -15.55 -9.91 -8.98
N LEU A 344 -16.15 -10.26 -10.12
CA LEU A 344 -15.43 -10.51 -11.37
C LEU A 344 -15.31 -9.21 -12.17
N LYS A 345 -14.14 -8.99 -12.77
CA LYS A 345 -13.96 -7.84 -13.66
C LYS A 345 -14.82 -8.02 -14.91
N SER A 346 -15.73 -7.08 -15.13
CA SER A 346 -16.58 -7.11 -16.32
C SER A 346 -15.76 -6.92 -17.61
N TYR A 347 -16.26 -7.45 -18.73
CA TYR A 347 -15.66 -7.24 -20.05
C TYR A 347 -15.49 -5.75 -20.40
N THR A 348 -16.47 -4.92 -20.03
CA THR A 348 -16.43 -3.46 -20.22
C THR A 348 -15.30 -2.81 -19.43
N GLU A 349 -15.13 -3.20 -18.17
CA GLU A 349 -14.05 -2.70 -17.32
C GLU A 349 -12.67 -3.12 -17.86
N MET A 350 -12.51 -4.40 -18.25
CA MET A 350 -11.28 -4.90 -18.85
C MET A 350 -10.92 -4.12 -20.14
N ASN A 351 -11.90 -3.86 -21.01
CA ASN A 351 -11.70 -3.08 -22.22
C ASN A 351 -11.32 -1.63 -21.93
N PHE A 352 -11.96 -1.01 -20.94
CA PHE A 352 -11.61 0.33 -20.50
C PHE A 352 -10.16 0.37 -20.00
N LEU A 353 -9.78 -0.54 -19.09
CA LEU A 353 -8.41 -0.63 -18.58
C LEU A 353 -7.39 -0.88 -19.71
N ASN A 354 -7.73 -1.71 -20.71
CA ASN A 354 -6.87 -1.92 -21.87
C ASN A 354 -6.67 -0.64 -22.69
N ARG A 355 -7.69 0.21 -22.84
CA ARG A 355 -7.54 1.53 -23.48
C ARG A 355 -6.65 2.46 -22.65
N VAL A 356 -6.77 2.44 -21.32
CA VAL A 356 -5.90 3.21 -20.41
C VAL A 356 -4.44 2.73 -20.54
N ARG A 357 -4.20 1.41 -20.51
CA ARG A 357 -2.86 0.81 -20.66
C ARG A 357 -2.19 1.20 -21.98
N ARG A 358 -2.94 1.30 -23.09
CA ARG A 358 -2.38 1.75 -24.39
C ARG A 358 -1.81 3.16 -24.31
N ARG A 359 -2.39 4.06 -23.51
CA ARG A 359 -1.87 5.43 -23.32
C ARG A 359 -0.53 5.47 -22.58
N LEU A 360 -0.20 4.40 -21.85
CA LEU A 360 1.04 4.28 -21.08
C LEU A 360 2.17 3.63 -21.86
N ILE A 361 1.96 3.17 -23.10
CA ILE A 361 2.93 2.32 -23.81
C ILE A 361 4.33 2.92 -23.80
N LYS A 362 4.48 4.14 -24.32
CA LYS A 362 5.77 4.83 -24.40
C LYS A 362 6.44 4.99 -23.03
N THR A 363 5.68 5.45 -22.03
CA THR A 363 6.21 5.65 -20.67
C THR A 363 6.69 4.35 -20.05
N THR A 364 5.96 3.24 -20.27
CA THR A 364 6.39 1.92 -19.77
C THR A 364 7.62 1.42 -20.53
N GLU A 365 7.75 1.67 -21.84
CA GLU A 365 8.94 1.28 -22.61
C GLU A 365 10.21 1.98 -22.10
N GLU A 366 10.11 3.28 -21.81
CA GLU A 366 11.20 4.03 -21.19
C GLU A 366 11.54 3.50 -19.79
N ALA A 367 10.52 3.15 -18.99
CA ALA A 367 10.71 2.53 -17.68
C ALA A 367 11.39 1.16 -17.79
N PHE A 368 11.02 0.34 -18.78
CA PHE A 368 11.67 -0.93 -19.07
C PHE A 368 13.16 -0.76 -19.40
N GLY A 369 13.52 0.23 -20.21
CA GLY A 369 14.91 0.51 -20.54
C GLY A 369 15.75 0.80 -19.29
N ARG A 370 15.29 1.76 -18.47
CA ARG A 370 15.95 2.12 -17.20
C ARG A 370 16.02 0.94 -16.22
N PHE A 371 14.93 0.17 -16.12
CA PHE A 371 14.87 -1.00 -15.27
C PHE A 371 15.87 -2.08 -15.70
N SER A 372 15.92 -2.41 -16.99
CA SER A 372 16.82 -3.44 -17.51
C SER A 372 18.29 -3.07 -17.29
N GLU A 373 18.66 -1.81 -17.55
CA GLU A 373 20.01 -1.30 -17.29
C GLU A 373 20.36 -1.43 -15.81
N ARG A 374 19.47 -0.97 -14.92
CA ARG A 374 19.64 -1.09 -13.47
C ARG A 374 19.79 -2.56 -13.03
N MET A 375 18.98 -3.47 -13.54
CA MET A 375 19.03 -4.90 -13.18
C MET A 375 20.30 -5.60 -13.67
N ASP A 376 20.78 -5.25 -14.87
CA ASP A 376 22.02 -5.82 -15.42
C ASP A 376 23.25 -5.32 -14.66
N LEU A 377 23.24 -4.07 -14.19
CA LEU A 377 24.29 -3.51 -13.33
C LEU A 377 24.25 -4.09 -11.91
N GLN A 378 23.09 -4.13 -11.26
CA GLN A 378 22.97 -4.55 -9.86
C GLN A 378 23.01 -6.08 -9.69
N TYR A 379 22.46 -6.82 -10.66
CA TYR A 379 22.30 -8.28 -10.59
C TYR A 379 22.79 -8.98 -11.86
N PRO A 380 24.10 -8.89 -12.21
CA PRO A 380 24.62 -9.48 -13.45
C PRO A 380 24.50 -11.02 -13.48
N LYS A 381 24.59 -11.68 -12.32
CA LYS A 381 24.61 -13.15 -12.20
C LYS A 381 23.26 -13.84 -12.48
N THR A 382 22.16 -13.10 -12.44
CA THR A 382 20.80 -13.63 -12.62
C THR A 382 20.19 -13.28 -13.98
N ARG A 383 20.94 -12.58 -14.84
CA ARG A 383 20.51 -12.15 -16.19
C ARG A 383 19.92 -13.27 -17.03
N ASN A 384 20.56 -14.44 -17.01
CA ASN A 384 20.14 -15.61 -17.80
C ASN A 384 19.27 -16.60 -17.00
N LYS A 385 18.95 -16.30 -15.73
CA LYS A 385 18.12 -17.15 -14.87
C LYS A 385 16.68 -16.64 -14.74
N CYS A 386 16.50 -15.35 -14.93
CA CYS A 386 15.21 -14.69 -14.88
C CYS A 386 14.69 -14.42 -16.31
N PRO A 387 13.38 -14.18 -16.47
CA PRO A 387 12.79 -13.96 -17.79
C PRO A 387 13.41 -12.72 -18.42
N LEU A 388 13.55 -12.75 -19.75
CA LEU A 388 13.93 -11.56 -20.51
C LEU A 388 12.77 -10.56 -20.44
N ILE A 389 13.06 -9.38 -19.90
CA ILE A 389 12.09 -8.32 -19.74
C ILE A 389 12.31 -7.32 -20.86
N THR A 390 11.55 -7.48 -21.94
CA THR A 390 11.59 -6.53 -23.06
C THR A 390 10.25 -5.82 -23.18
N ALA A 391 10.30 -4.59 -23.70
CA ALA A 391 9.11 -3.85 -24.09
C ALA A 391 8.21 -4.70 -25.00
N LYS A 392 8.78 -5.32 -26.05
CA LYS A 392 8.03 -6.07 -27.07
C LYS A 392 7.40 -7.38 -26.57
N SER A 393 8.05 -8.09 -25.65
CA SER A 393 7.55 -9.38 -25.13
C SER A 393 6.43 -9.23 -24.08
N ASN A 394 6.22 -8.02 -23.57
CA ASN A 394 5.31 -7.73 -22.46
C ASN A 394 4.25 -6.67 -22.81
N ILE A 395 4.14 -6.30 -24.11
CA ILE A 395 3.12 -5.37 -24.62
C ILE A 395 1.72 -5.95 -24.56
#